data_AF-A0AAU4H354-F1
#
_entry.id   AF-A0AAU4H354-F1
#
_cell.length_a   1.000
_cell.length_b   1.000
_cell.length_c   1.000
_cell.angle_alpha   90.00
_cell.angle_beta   90.00
_cell.angle_gamma   90.00
#
_symmetry.space_group_name_H-M   'P 1'
#
loop_
_entity.id
_entity.type
_entity.pdbx_description
1 polymer ?
#
loop_
_entity_poly.entity_id
_entity_poly.type
_entity_poly.pdbx_seq_one_letter_code
_entity_poly.pdbx_strand_id
1 'polypeptide(L)'
;MATYGTLLVPLPLDRAAPVLHEVRVAAYAAPAGPGFCLVHPDRFIDGNGVFSVAGPVGAALGVPVLAAFQYDGDRLELEVWRDGVRAYRYDSWPGVHDDEPADGTPADADPAAFLDFAAGPVDGYRLACALADTPLDERDMDVDGGPGYVWAQGLHRDVLAALGHPDRVIGRAQRDHCHFERAPRVLAELLESGELVVVGTAESRDDIP
;
A
#
# COMPACT_ATOMS: atom_id res chain seq x y z
N MET A 1 -9.12 -9.98 -12.61
CA MET A 1 -8.09 -8.93 -12.64
C MET A 1 -7.85 -8.51 -11.20
N ALA A 2 -6.70 -8.91 -10.66
CA ALA A 2 -6.35 -8.79 -9.25
C ALA A 2 -5.65 -7.47 -8.97
N THR A 3 -6.41 -6.51 -8.43
CA THR A 3 -5.95 -5.15 -8.13
C THR A 3 -6.01 -5.01 -6.61
N TYR A 4 -4.94 -4.49 -6.00
CA TYR A 4 -4.75 -4.60 -4.55
C TYR A 4 -4.24 -3.28 -3.97
N GLY A 5 -4.97 -2.81 -2.96
CA GLY A 5 -4.73 -1.55 -2.26
C GLY A 5 -4.40 -1.79 -0.79
N THR A 6 -3.32 -1.20 -0.32
CA THR A 6 -2.85 -1.32 1.07
C THR A 6 -2.39 0.04 1.58
N LEU A 7 -2.73 0.36 2.82
CA LEU A 7 -2.12 1.45 3.58
C LEU A 7 -1.05 0.89 4.51
N LEU A 8 0.11 1.52 4.56
CA LEU A 8 1.09 1.37 5.62
C LEU A 8 1.03 2.59 6.53
N VAL A 9 0.78 2.34 7.81
CA VAL A 9 0.62 3.36 8.84
C VAL A 9 1.78 3.21 9.84
N PRO A 10 2.57 4.27 10.12
CA PRO A 10 3.65 4.28 11.11
C PRO A 10 3.11 4.43 12.53
N LEU A 11 2.11 3.61 12.86
CA LEU A 11 1.52 3.52 14.18
C LEU A 11 1.22 2.04 14.51
N PRO A 12 1.45 1.61 15.76
CA PRO A 12 1.03 0.29 16.23
C PRO A 12 -0.49 0.08 16.08
N LEU A 13 -0.92 -1.16 15.77
CA LEU A 13 -2.33 -1.48 15.52
C LEU A 13 -3.24 -1.15 16.72
N ASP A 14 -2.80 -1.40 17.95
CA ASP A 14 -3.57 -1.13 19.18
C ASP A 14 -3.88 0.37 19.35
N ARG A 15 -3.05 1.24 18.78
CA ARG A 15 -3.29 2.69 18.77
C ARG A 15 -4.07 3.15 17.56
N ALA A 16 -3.89 2.50 16.41
CA ALA A 16 -4.58 2.86 15.18
C ALA A 16 -6.05 2.40 15.17
N ALA A 17 -6.34 1.19 15.67
CA ALA A 17 -7.65 0.56 15.56
C ALA A 17 -8.80 1.41 16.11
N PRO A 18 -8.72 2.03 17.31
CA PRO A 18 -9.80 2.87 17.82
C PRO A 18 -10.15 4.04 16.90
N VAL A 19 -9.14 4.66 16.28
CA VAL A 19 -9.34 5.81 15.37
C VAL A 19 -9.86 5.33 14.02
N LEU A 20 -9.35 4.21 13.49
CA LEU A 20 -9.88 3.60 12.27
C LEU A 20 -11.38 3.28 12.41
N HIS A 21 -11.82 2.90 13.62
CA HIS A 21 -13.23 2.71 13.93
C HIS A 21 -14.06 4.00 13.81
N GLU A 22 -13.49 5.15 14.19
CA GLU A 22 -14.18 6.45 14.13
C GLU A 22 -14.28 6.99 12.70
N VAL A 23 -13.25 6.76 11.86
CA VAL A 23 -13.22 7.19 10.45
C VAL A 23 -14.18 6.38 9.56
N ARG A 24 -14.73 5.26 10.07
CA ARG A 24 -15.69 4.39 9.37
C ARG A 24 -15.17 3.83 8.05
N VAL A 25 -13.87 3.50 8.00
CA VAL A 25 -13.26 2.84 6.85
C VAL A 25 -13.51 1.35 6.91
N ALA A 26 -14.25 0.81 5.95
CA ALA A 26 -14.43 -0.62 5.84
C ALA A 26 -13.11 -1.27 5.40
N ALA A 27 -12.35 -1.85 6.32
CA ALA A 27 -11.04 -2.39 6.03
C ALA A 27 -10.72 -3.59 6.91
N TYR A 28 -9.67 -4.31 6.55
CA TYR A 28 -8.97 -5.19 7.47
C TYR A 28 -7.67 -4.53 7.93
N ALA A 29 -7.31 -4.64 9.21
CA ALA A 29 -6.07 -4.09 9.74
C ALA A 29 -5.23 -5.18 10.42
N ALA A 30 -3.91 -5.13 10.23
CA ALA A 30 -2.98 -6.13 10.74
C ALA A 30 -1.73 -5.46 11.34
N PRO A 31 -1.11 -6.05 12.38
CA PRO A 31 0.17 -5.56 12.88
C PRO A 31 1.28 -5.81 11.84
N ALA A 32 2.15 -4.82 11.68
CA ALA A 32 3.27 -4.81 10.74
C ALA A 32 4.62 -4.57 11.45
N GLY A 33 4.78 -5.20 12.61
CA GLY A 33 5.88 -4.93 13.53
C GLY A 33 5.45 -4.01 14.69
N PRO A 34 6.38 -3.61 15.56
CA PRO A 34 6.07 -2.90 16.80
C PRO A 34 5.66 -1.44 16.60
N GLY A 35 5.94 -0.85 15.44
CA GLY A 35 5.69 0.57 15.16
C GLY A 35 4.74 0.81 13.99
N PHE A 36 4.20 -0.24 13.38
CA PHE A 36 3.45 -0.14 12.13
C PHE A 36 2.23 -1.06 12.13
N CYS A 37 1.23 -0.66 11.36
CA CYS A 37 0.14 -1.53 10.95
C CYS A 37 -0.14 -1.38 9.45
N LEU A 38 -0.68 -2.44 8.87
CA LEU A 38 -1.23 -2.44 7.52
C LEU A 38 -2.74 -2.31 7.61
N VAL A 39 -3.34 -1.56 6.69
CA VAL A 39 -4.79 -1.46 6.52
C VAL A 39 -5.12 -1.78 5.08
N HIS A 40 -6.10 -2.65 4.85
CA HIS A 40 -6.54 -3.12 3.55
C HIS A 40 -8.00 -2.72 3.37
N PRO A 41 -8.28 -1.56 2.77
CA PRO A 41 -9.64 -1.10 2.51
C PRO A 41 -10.38 -2.04 1.56
N ASP A 42 -11.66 -2.28 1.84
CA ASP A 42 -12.54 -3.02 0.94
C ASP A 42 -12.88 -2.14 -0.28
N ARG A 43 -12.12 -2.34 -1.35
CA ARG A 43 -12.27 -1.64 -2.63
C ARG A 43 -13.60 -1.88 -3.35
N PHE A 44 -14.42 -2.86 -2.94
CA PHE A 44 -15.72 -3.10 -3.55
C PHE A 44 -16.80 -2.18 -2.99
N ILE A 45 -16.52 -1.48 -1.90
CA ILE A 45 -17.37 -0.43 -1.35
C ILE A 45 -17.03 0.89 -2.07
N ASP A 46 -18.07 1.55 -2.58
CA ASP A 46 -17.92 2.83 -3.28
C ASP A 46 -17.30 3.90 -2.36
N GLY A 47 -16.37 4.67 -2.90
CA GLY A 47 -15.60 5.66 -2.13
C GLY A 47 -14.61 5.09 -1.12
N ASN A 48 -14.45 3.77 -1.00
CA ASN A 48 -13.57 3.11 -0.03
C ASN A 48 -12.26 2.59 -0.64
N GLY A 49 -11.90 3.09 -1.83
CA GLY A 49 -10.61 2.81 -2.46
C GLY A 49 -9.44 3.34 -1.62
N VAL A 50 -8.27 2.71 -1.76
CA VAL A 50 -7.10 2.99 -0.90
C VAL A 50 -6.71 4.48 -0.88
N PHE A 51 -6.71 5.14 -2.05
CA PHE A 51 -6.38 6.57 -2.15
C PHE A 51 -7.48 7.47 -1.58
N SER A 52 -8.75 7.07 -1.70
CA SER A 52 -9.89 7.80 -1.14
C SER A 52 -9.86 7.85 0.38
N VAL A 53 -9.33 6.82 1.04
CA VAL A 53 -9.33 6.71 2.50
C VAL A 53 -8.01 7.11 3.15
N ALA A 54 -6.91 7.17 2.39
CA ALA A 54 -5.57 7.48 2.92
C ALA A 54 -5.50 8.85 3.62
N GLY A 55 -6.06 9.89 2.99
CA GLY A 55 -6.15 11.22 3.57
C GLY A 55 -6.95 11.25 4.87
N PRO A 56 -8.23 10.86 4.88
CA PRO A 56 -9.05 10.81 6.10
C PRO A 56 -8.39 10.01 7.24
N VAL A 57 -7.79 8.85 6.93
CA VAL A 57 -7.09 8.01 7.91
C VAL A 57 -5.87 8.74 8.48
N GLY A 58 -5.00 9.30 7.63
CA GLY A 58 -3.81 10.04 8.08
C GLY A 58 -4.15 11.27 8.92
N ALA A 59 -5.18 12.02 8.51
CA ALA A 59 -5.67 13.18 9.27
C ALA A 59 -6.19 12.80 10.66
N ALA A 60 -7.00 11.74 10.75
CA ALA A 60 -7.58 11.31 12.01
C ALA A 60 -6.52 10.73 12.97
N LEU A 61 -5.54 10.00 12.44
CA LEU A 61 -4.44 9.44 13.23
C LEU A 61 -3.36 10.46 13.60
N GLY A 62 -3.28 11.59 12.89
CA GLY A 62 -2.23 12.58 13.07
C GLY A 62 -0.83 12.07 12.70
N VAL A 63 -0.76 11.14 11.73
CA VAL A 63 0.49 10.53 11.24
C VAL A 63 0.46 10.46 9.71
N PRO A 64 1.63 10.44 9.04
CA PRO A 64 1.66 10.21 7.60
C PRO A 64 1.18 8.79 7.25
N VAL A 65 0.62 8.61 6.07
CA VAL A 65 0.15 7.31 5.55
C VAL A 65 0.72 7.08 4.17
N LEU A 66 1.24 5.88 3.93
CA LEU A 66 1.64 5.43 2.60
C LEU A 66 0.52 4.56 2.04
N ALA A 67 -0.15 5.05 1.01
CA ALA A 67 -1.09 4.28 0.23
C ALA A 67 -0.37 3.65 -0.96
N ALA A 68 -0.56 2.36 -1.15
CA ALA A 68 -0.04 1.62 -2.30
C ALA A 68 -1.19 0.96 -3.04
N PHE A 69 -1.21 1.11 -4.36
CA PHE A 69 -2.12 0.39 -5.23
C PHE A 69 -1.34 -0.27 -6.35
N GLN A 70 -1.51 -1.57 -6.49
CA GLN A 70 -0.89 -2.35 -7.56
C GLN A 70 -1.98 -2.78 -8.54
N TYR A 71 -1.76 -2.44 -9.79
CA TYR A 71 -2.57 -2.90 -10.91
C TYR A 71 -2.10 -4.29 -11.34
N ASP A 72 -3.03 -5.14 -11.76
CA ASP A 72 -2.73 -6.51 -12.20
C ASP A 72 -1.79 -6.45 -13.42
N GLY A 73 -0.48 -6.55 -13.19
CA GLY A 73 0.54 -6.24 -14.19
C GLY A 73 1.76 -5.49 -13.62
N ASP A 74 2.10 -4.40 -14.29
CA ASP A 74 3.36 -3.64 -14.29
C ASP A 74 3.24 -2.24 -13.66
N ARG A 75 2.03 -1.81 -13.28
CA ARG A 75 1.82 -0.49 -12.68
C ARG A 75 1.67 -0.56 -11.16
N LEU A 76 2.57 0.15 -10.47
CA LEU A 76 2.54 0.45 -9.05
C LEU A 76 2.31 1.95 -8.87
N GLU A 77 1.24 2.30 -8.16
CA GLU A 77 1.04 3.66 -7.66
C GLU A 77 1.26 3.71 -6.15
N LEU A 78 1.98 4.75 -5.71
CA LEU A 78 2.21 5.04 -4.30
C LEU A 78 1.82 6.49 -4.03
N GLU A 79 1.09 6.73 -2.95
CA GLU A 79 0.78 8.08 -2.48
C GLU A 79 1.17 8.24 -1.01
N VAL A 80 1.87 9.32 -0.71
CA VAL A 80 2.18 9.75 0.65
C VAL A 80 1.19 10.81 1.06
N TRP A 81 0.46 10.57 2.12
CA TRP A 81 -0.53 11.48 2.68
C TRP A 81 -0.06 12.03 4.02
N ARG A 82 -0.20 13.34 4.22
CA ARG A 82 0.20 14.07 5.44
C ARG A 82 -0.91 15.02 5.83
N ASP A 83 -1.37 14.95 7.08
CA ASP A 83 -2.42 15.82 7.60
C ASP A 83 -3.69 15.87 6.72
N GLY A 84 -4.02 14.74 6.07
CA GLY A 84 -5.17 14.63 5.17
C GLY A 84 -4.96 15.14 3.75
N VAL A 85 -3.77 15.61 3.41
CA VAL A 85 -3.42 16.12 2.08
C VAL A 85 -2.41 15.20 1.41
N ARG A 86 -2.59 14.93 0.11
CA ARG A 86 -1.60 14.20 -0.69
C ARG A 86 -0.33 15.05 -0.80
N ALA A 87 0.75 14.56 -0.21
CA ALA A 87 2.04 15.24 -0.17
C ALA A 87 2.98 14.81 -1.30
N TYR A 88 2.81 13.59 -1.80
CA TYR A 88 3.60 13.06 -2.90
C TYR A 88 2.85 11.92 -3.60
N ARG A 89 2.94 11.86 -4.92
CA ARG A 89 2.42 10.76 -5.75
C ARG A 89 3.53 10.20 -6.64
N TYR A 90 3.70 8.89 -6.60
CA TYR A 90 4.56 8.12 -7.48
C TYR A 90 3.72 7.19 -8.36
N ASP A 91 4.02 7.15 -9.65
CA ASP A 91 3.44 6.23 -10.62
C ASP A 91 4.54 5.56 -11.43
N SER A 92 4.66 4.24 -11.34
CA SER A 92 5.68 3.47 -12.07
C SER A 92 5.44 3.43 -13.58
N TRP A 93 4.25 3.78 -14.06
CA TRP A 93 3.94 3.82 -15.48
C TRP A 93 3.12 5.07 -15.85
N PRO A 94 3.77 6.25 -15.89
CA PRO A 94 3.07 7.52 -16.04
C PRO A 94 2.37 7.67 -17.40
N GLY A 95 1.22 8.34 -17.40
CA GLY A 95 0.56 8.85 -18.61
C GLY A 95 -0.30 7.85 -19.40
N VAL A 96 -0.46 6.62 -18.92
CA VAL A 96 -1.32 5.63 -19.59
C VAL A 96 -2.81 5.85 -19.28
N HIS A 97 -3.14 6.34 -18.08
CA HIS A 97 -4.53 6.39 -17.60
C HIS A 97 -4.91 7.59 -16.71
N ASP A 98 -4.00 8.53 -16.46
CA ASP A 98 -4.25 9.59 -15.48
C ASP A 98 -4.52 10.95 -16.10
N ASP A 99 -5.50 11.64 -15.51
CA ASP A 99 -5.81 13.05 -15.80
C ASP A 99 -4.89 14.03 -15.00
N GLU A 100 -4.24 13.57 -13.92
CA GLU A 100 -3.30 14.36 -13.12
C GLU A 100 -1.87 13.78 -13.18
N PRO A 101 -0.84 14.62 -13.42
CA PRO A 101 0.55 14.16 -13.39
C PRO A 101 0.96 13.75 -11.97
N ALA A 102 1.75 12.67 -11.87
CA ALA A 102 2.41 12.29 -10.63
C ALA A 102 3.56 13.26 -10.30
N ASP A 103 3.83 13.47 -9.01
CA ASP A 103 4.95 14.29 -8.54
C ASP A 103 6.30 13.58 -8.75
N GLY A 104 6.27 12.25 -8.85
CA GLY A 104 7.39 11.44 -9.31
C GLY A 104 6.97 10.26 -10.16
N THR A 105 7.88 9.86 -11.02
CA THR A 105 7.83 8.71 -11.91
C THR A 105 9.14 7.93 -11.73
N PRO A 106 9.35 6.77 -12.37
CA PRO A 106 10.62 6.06 -12.21
C PRO A 106 11.84 6.94 -12.50
N ALA A 107 11.80 7.79 -13.52
CA ALA A 107 12.96 8.59 -13.91
C ALA A 107 13.34 9.68 -12.89
N ASP A 108 12.40 10.16 -12.07
CA ASP A 108 12.55 11.32 -11.20
C ASP A 108 12.02 11.10 -9.78
N ALA A 109 11.83 9.83 -9.38
CA ALA A 109 11.34 9.49 -8.07
C ALA A 109 12.19 10.09 -6.96
N ASP A 110 11.54 10.61 -5.91
CA ASP A 110 12.18 11.12 -4.70
C ASP A 110 12.12 10.07 -3.57
N PRO A 111 13.24 9.38 -3.25
CA PRO A 111 13.30 8.44 -2.14
C PRO A 111 13.01 9.08 -0.78
N ALA A 112 13.29 10.38 -0.61
CA ALA A 112 13.13 11.07 0.66
C ALA A 112 11.66 11.15 1.10
N ALA A 113 10.73 11.19 0.14
CA ALA A 113 9.30 11.21 0.40
C ALA A 113 8.79 10.00 1.22
N PHE A 114 9.51 8.87 1.15
CA PHE A 114 9.11 7.59 1.73
C PHE A 114 9.76 7.27 3.09
N LEU A 115 10.69 8.10 3.57
CA LEU A 115 11.54 7.75 4.73
C LEU A 115 10.78 7.62 6.06
N ASP A 116 9.63 8.28 6.20
CA ASP A 116 8.77 8.14 7.39
C ASP A 116 8.19 6.73 7.56
N PHE A 117 8.25 5.91 6.51
CA PHE A 117 7.74 4.55 6.49
C PHE A 117 8.83 3.49 6.69
N ALA A 118 10.04 3.91 7.05
CA ALA A 118 11.14 3.00 7.33
C ALA A 118 10.91 2.22 8.64
N ALA A 119 10.95 0.89 8.57
CA ALA A 119 10.84 0.02 9.75
C ALA A 119 12.21 -0.41 10.32
N GLY A 120 13.30 -0.06 9.65
CA GLY A 120 14.66 -0.40 10.02
C GLY A 120 15.68 0.48 9.30
N PRO A 121 16.96 0.08 9.27
CA PRO A 121 17.96 0.77 8.46
C PRO A 121 17.55 0.82 6.99
N VAL A 122 17.59 2.02 6.40
CA VAL A 122 17.24 2.23 4.99
C VAL A 122 18.47 2.07 4.12
N ASP A 123 18.38 1.18 3.13
CA ASP A 123 19.36 1.10 2.04
C ASP A 123 18.93 2.11 0.97
N GLY A 124 19.45 3.34 1.10
CA GLY A 124 19.03 4.46 0.23
C GLY A 124 19.34 4.24 -1.25
N TYR A 125 20.41 3.51 -1.56
CA TYR A 125 20.73 3.15 -2.94
C TYR A 125 19.72 2.15 -3.48
N ARG A 126 19.39 1.11 -2.72
CA ARG A 126 18.33 0.16 -3.12
C ARG A 126 16.98 0.83 -3.26
N LEU A 127 16.62 1.74 -2.36
CA LEU A 127 15.34 2.45 -2.44
C LEU A 127 15.27 3.31 -3.70
N ALA A 128 16.35 4.02 -4.01
CA ALA A 128 16.44 4.81 -5.24
C ALA A 128 16.36 3.92 -6.49
N CYS A 129 17.10 2.82 -6.54
CA CYS A 129 17.06 1.88 -7.66
C CYS A 129 15.68 1.25 -7.84
N ALA A 130 15.04 0.79 -6.75
CA ALA A 130 13.69 0.24 -6.80
C ALA A 130 12.70 1.28 -7.34
N LEU A 131 12.65 2.48 -6.75
CA LEU A 131 11.76 3.54 -7.20
C LEU A 131 12.06 4.01 -8.62
N ALA A 132 13.31 3.90 -9.09
CA ALA A 132 13.68 4.24 -10.45
C ALA A 132 13.51 3.10 -11.46
N ASP A 133 12.91 1.98 -11.04
CA ASP A 133 12.79 0.76 -11.82
C ASP A 133 14.14 0.36 -12.48
N THR A 134 15.22 0.51 -11.72
CA THR A 134 16.59 0.26 -12.16
C THR A 134 17.13 -0.98 -11.46
N PRO A 135 17.46 -2.06 -12.21
CA PRO A 135 18.04 -3.27 -11.64
C PRO A 135 19.32 -3.01 -10.85
N LEU A 136 19.48 -3.76 -9.75
CA LEU A 136 20.68 -3.69 -8.91
C LEU A 136 21.86 -4.47 -9.50
N ASP A 137 21.58 -5.47 -10.35
CA ASP A 137 22.55 -6.31 -11.02
C ASP A 137 22.40 -6.17 -12.53
N GLU A 138 23.50 -5.99 -13.25
CA GLU A 138 23.51 -5.88 -14.70
C GLU A 138 22.94 -7.11 -15.40
N ARG A 139 22.94 -8.28 -14.74
CA ARG A 139 22.36 -9.53 -15.27
C ARG A 139 20.83 -9.53 -15.27
N ASP A 140 20.23 -8.64 -14.50
CA ASP A 140 18.78 -8.45 -14.42
C ASP A 140 18.29 -7.37 -15.41
N MET A 141 19.21 -6.77 -16.17
CA MET A 141 18.91 -5.92 -17.32
C MET A 141 18.46 -6.78 -18.50
N ASP A 142 17.57 -6.24 -19.33
CA ASP A 142 17.18 -6.86 -20.59
C ASP A 142 18.34 -6.88 -21.59
N VAL A 143 18.20 -7.68 -22.65
CA VAL A 143 19.23 -7.90 -23.69
C VAL A 143 19.66 -6.62 -24.41
N ASP A 144 18.84 -5.57 -24.38
CA ASP A 144 19.12 -4.25 -24.95
C ASP A 144 19.75 -3.27 -23.95
N GLY A 145 20.01 -3.72 -22.71
CA GLY A 145 20.56 -2.91 -21.64
C GLY A 145 19.54 -1.97 -20.99
N GLY A 146 18.24 -2.16 -21.24
CA GLY A 146 17.16 -1.56 -20.46
C GLY A 146 16.90 -2.33 -19.15
N PRO A 147 16.17 -1.74 -18.20
CA PRO A 147 15.70 -2.49 -17.04
C PRO A 147 14.82 -3.66 -17.52
N GLY A 148 15.06 -4.87 -17.01
CA GLY A 148 14.22 -6.03 -17.33
C GLY A 148 12.76 -5.82 -16.90
N TYR A 149 11.82 -6.53 -17.51
CA TYR A 149 10.41 -6.44 -17.11
C TYR A 149 10.21 -6.80 -15.62
N VAL A 150 9.77 -5.82 -14.81
CA VAL A 150 9.44 -6.01 -13.40
C VAL A 150 7.92 -5.94 -13.21
N TRP A 151 7.35 -6.98 -12.58
CA TRP A 151 5.94 -6.95 -12.14
C TRP A 151 5.76 -5.91 -11.04
N ALA A 152 4.62 -5.21 -11.00
CA ALA A 152 4.29 -4.25 -9.94
C ALA A 152 4.44 -4.84 -8.54
N GLN A 153 4.15 -6.15 -8.40
CA GLN A 153 4.38 -6.90 -7.16
C GLN A 153 5.87 -6.98 -6.79
N GLY A 154 6.74 -7.26 -7.76
CA GLY A 154 8.19 -7.30 -7.54
C GLY A 154 8.70 -5.92 -7.12
N LEU A 155 8.31 -4.89 -7.85
CA LEU A 155 8.66 -3.50 -7.55
C LEU A 155 8.22 -3.08 -6.13
N HIS A 156 6.98 -3.36 -5.76
CA HIS A 156 6.49 -3.07 -4.41
C HIS A 156 7.25 -3.86 -3.32
N ARG A 157 7.65 -5.10 -3.61
CA ARG A 157 8.50 -5.90 -2.70
C ARG A 157 9.81 -5.18 -2.43
N ASP A 158 10.46 -4.73 -3.49
CA ASP A 158 11.79 -4.11 -3.42
C ASP A 158 11.76 -2.78 -2.69
N VAL A 159 10.71 -1.96 -2.91
CA VAL A 159 10.49 -0.72 -2.15
C VAL A 159 10.35 -0.99 -0.65
N LEU A 160 9.47 -1.92 -0.25
CA LEU A 160 9.29 -2.23 1.18
C LEU A 160 10.53 -2.89 1.81
N ALA A 161 11.25 -3.71 1.06
CA ALA A 161 12.51 -4.31 1.51
C ALA A 161 13.59 -3.23 1.74
N ALA A 162 13.71 -2.25 0.84
CA ALA A 162 14.65 -1.14 0.97
C ALA A 162 14.31 -0.21 2.15
N LEU A 163 13.02 -0.09 2.50
CA LEU A 163 12.53 0.56 3.72
C LEU A 163 12.75 -0.27 5.01
N GLY A 164 13.37 -1.45 4.90
CA GLY A 164 13.74 -2.28 6.04
C GLY A 164 12.60 -3.12 6.61
N HIS A 165 11.49 -3.32 5.87
CA HIS A 165 10.41 -4.20 6.31
C HIS A 165 10.80 -5.68 6.18
N PRO A 166 10.43 -6.54 7.14
CA PRO A 166 10.72 -7.97 7.04
C PRO A 166 9.82 -8.66 6.01
N ASP A 167 10.30 -9.75 5.38
CA ASP A 167 9.58 -10.51 4.35
C ASP A 167 8.13 -10.86 4.73
N ARG A 168 7.87 -11.17 6.00
CA ARG A 168 6.52 -11.46 6.50
C ARG A 168 5.55 -10.28 6.38
N VAL A 169 6.04 -9.04 6.56
CA VAL A 169 5.25 -7.81 6.43
C VAL A 169 5.04 -7.51 4.94
N ILE A 170 6.09 -7.63 4.13
CA ILE A 170 6.01 -7.44 2.68
C ILE A 170 4.99 -8.41 2.06
N GLY A 171 5.09 -9.69 2.42
CA GLY A 171 4.15 -10.70 1.97
C GLY A 171 2.71 -10.48 2.46
N ARG A 172 2.50 -9.76 3.57
CA ARG A 172 1.15 -9.35 4.02
C ARG A 172 0.66 -8.12 3.26
N ALA A 173 1.52 -7.14 3.01
CA ALA A 173 1.18 -5.94 2.23
C ALA A 173 0.79 -6.27 0.77
N GLN A 174 1.29 -7.39 0.25
CA GLN A 174 0.98 -7.91 -1.08
C GLN A 174 -0.22 -8.86 -1.12
N ARG A 175 -0.64 -9.42 0.02
CA ARG A 175 -1.86 -10.24 0.08
C ARG A 175 -3.06 -9.30 0.13
N ASP A 176 -3.78 -9.16 -0.98
CA ASP A 176 -5.10 -9.81 -1.10
C ASP A 176 -5.85 -9.43 -2.39
N HIS A 177 -6.38 -10.45 -3.07
CA HIS A 177 -7.45 -10.31 -4.07
C HIS A 177 -8.59 -11.32 -3.87
N CYS A 178 -8.34 -12.45 -3.21
CA CYS A 178 -9.25 -13.60 -3.30
C CYS A 178 -10.00 -13.93 -2.00
N HIS A 179 -9.65 -13.34 -0.85
CA HIS A 179 -10.21 -13.78 0.44
C HIS A 179 -11.36 -12.91 0.98
N PHE A 180 -11.51 -11.67 0.51
CA PHE A 180 -12.50 -10.74 1.08
C PHE A 180 -13.95 -11.07 0.70
N GLU A 181 -14.25 -11.43 -0.55
CA GLU A 181 -15.62 -11.77 -0.97
C GLU A 181 -16.09 -13.15 -0.46
N ARG A 182 -15.18 -14.06 -0.05
CA ARG A 182 -15.54 -15.48 0.13
C ARG A 182 -15.23 -16.10 1.48
N ALA A 183 -14.37 -15.52 2.33
CA ALA A 183 -14.05 -16.13 3.62
C ALA A 183 -13.30 -15.21 4.62
N PRO A 184 -13.93 -14.17 5.19
CA PRO A 184 -13.30 -13.33 6.22
C PRO A 184 -12.79 -14.12 7.45
N ARG A 185 -13.37 -15.29 7.74
CA ARG A 185 -12.89 -16.22 8.79
C ARG A 185 -11.54 -16.87 8.45
N VAL A 186 -11.31 -17.23 7.19
CA VAL A 186 -10.04 -17.84 6.74
C VAL A 186 -8.91 -16.81 6.81
N LEU A 187 -9.20 -15.55 6.56
CA LEU A 187 -8.23 -14.46 6.72
C LEU A 187 -7.86 -14.23 8.19
N ALA A 188 -8.86 -14.20 9.08
CA ALA A 188 -8.63 -14.08 10.52
C ALA A 188 -7.81 -15.26 11.10
N GLU A 189 -8.02 -16.47 10.58
CA GLU A 189 -7.23 -17.67 10.93
C GLU A 189 -5.81 -17.62 10.37
N LEU A 190 -5.62 -17.15 9.13
CA LEU A 190 -4.31 -17.07 8.46
C LEU A 190 -3.38 -16.01 9.04
N LEU A 191 -3.92 -15.00 9.72
CA LEU A 191 -3.13 -13.86 10.19
C LEU A 191 -2.66 -13.98 11.64
N GLU A 192 -3.13 -14.99 12.38
CA GLU A 192 -2.75 -15.29 13.78
C GLU A 192 -2.78 -14.04 14.70
N SER A 193 -3.61 -13.05 14.36
CA SER A 193 -3.80 -11.81 15.13
C SER A 193 -5.27 -11.42 14.99
N GLY A 194 -6.04 -11.77 16.02
CA GLY A 194 -7.49 -11.87 15.98
C GLY A 194 -8.29 -10.58 16.06
N GLU A 195 -8.01 -9.56 15.25
CA GLU A 195 -8.96 -8.45 15.08
C GLU A 195 -9.22 -8.16 13.60
N LEU A 196 -10.29 -8.78 13.09
CA LEU A 196 -10.95 -8.32 11.87
C LEU A 196 -11.78 -7.09 12.24
N VAL A 197 -11.22 -5.90 12.03
CA VAL A 197 -11.88 -4.63 12.32
C VAL A 197 -12.82 -4.25 11.18
N VAL A 198 -14.01 -4.86 11.11
CA VAL A 198 -15.05 -4.43 10.17
C VAL A 198 -15.62 -3.11 10.65
N VAL A 199 -15.11 -2.00 10.14
CA VAL A 199 -15.67 -0.67 10.43
C VAL A 199 -16.70 -0.30 9.38
N GLY A 200 -17.93 -0.73 9.63
CA GLY A 200 -19.09 -0.34 8.83
C GLY A 200 -19.66 -1.48 7.99
N THR A 201 -20.97 -1.62 8.07
CA THR A 201 -21.75 -2.37 7.09
C THR A 201 -22.05 -1.42 5.93
N ALA A 202 -21.54 -1.71 4.73
CA ALA A 202 -22.29 -1.29 3.55
C ALA A 202 -23.67 -1.95 3.69
N GLU A 203 -24.74 -1.16 3.74
CA GLU A 203 -26.08 -1.71 3.59
C GLU A 203 -26.07 -2.49 2.28
N SER A 204 -26.20 -3.82 2.36
CA SER A 204 -26.23 -4.64 1.17
C SER A 204 -27.38 -4.15 0.33
N ARG A 205 -27.13 -3.92 -0.96
CA ARG A 205 -28.13 -3.47 -1.93
C ARG A 205 -29.19 -4.54 -2.25
N ASP A 206 -29.33 -5.56 -1.41
CA ASP A 206 -30.31 -6.64 -1.53
C ASP A 206 -31.59 -6.40 -0.70
N ASP A 207 -31.68 -5.29 0.06
CA ASP A 207 -32.90 -4.89 0.79
C ASP A 207 -33.59 -3.66 0.16
N ILE A 208 -33.77 -3.67 -1.16
CA ILE A 208 -34.85 -2.90 -1.81
C ILE A 208 -35.97 -3.89 -2.11
N PRO A 209 -37.18 -3.72 -1.53
CA PRO A 209 -38.27 -4.70 -1.63
C PRO A 209 -38.79 -4.91 -3.07
#